data_AF-A0A1Q5GSX4-F1
#
_entry.id   AF-A0A1Q5GSX4-F1
#
_cell.length_a   1.000
_cell.length_b   1.000
_cell.length_c   1.000
_cell.angle_alpha   90.00
_cell.angle_beta   90.00
_cell.angle_gamma   90.00
#
_symmetry.space_group_name_H-M   'P 1'
#
loop_
_entity.id
_entity.type
_entity.pdbx_description
1 polymer ?
#
loop_
_entity_poly.entity_id
_entity_poly.type
_entity_poly.pdbx_seq_one_letter_code
_entity_poly.pdbx_strand_id
1 'polypeptide(L)'
;MELQALPSRIGQVRRIISAQLRYWHLDPLIDHAALGVTELLTNVHRHAQPDKACTVEVELLLERLTVSVHDHDPRLPTVREAGAFSTSGRGLALIAAVSESWGARPRGGAGKVVWFTLPAPPRFAVPPSHPVYGATTDGPFEPDAAAYPAGRTPSVARSMVVG
;
A
#
# COMPACT_ATOMS: atom_id res chain seq x y z
N MET A 1 -10.96 10.36 -7.77
CA MET A 1 -11.72 10.34 -9.05
C MET A 1 -13.12 9.85 -8.77
N GLU A 2 -14.15 10.51 -9.28
CA GLU A 2 -15.55 10.08 -9.14
C GLU A 2 -16.01 9.31 -10.36
N LEU A 3 -16.79 8.24 -10.17
CA LEU A 3 -17.30 7.40 -11.25
C LEU A 3 -18.52 6.56 -10.82
N GLN A 4 -19.13 5.90 -11.81
CA GLN A 4 -20.04 4.78 -11.59
C GLN A 4 -19.26 3.47 -11.70
N ALA A 5 -19.36 2.60 -10.69
CA ALA A 5 -18.70 1.29 -10.66
C ALA A 5 -19.39 0.29 -11.62
N LEU A 6 -19.27 0.53 -12.92
CA LEU A 6 -19.74 -0.34 -13.99
C LEU A 6 -18.57 -1.17 -14.54
N PRO A 7 -18.78 -2.41 -15.04
CA PRO A 7 -17.69 -3.27 -15.53
C PRO A 7 -16.75 -2.60 -16.53
N SER A 8 -17.28 -1.79 -17.46
CA SER A 8 -16.49 -1.03 -18.43
C SER A 8 -15.61 0.06 -17.78
N ARG A 9 -16.11 0.71 -16.73
CA ARG A 9 -15.38 1.73 -15.95
C ARG A 9 -14.32 1.11 -15.05
N ILE A 10 -14.57 -0.07 -14.47
CA ILE A 10 -13.57 -0.79 -13.65
C ILE A 10 -12.28 -1.02 -14.44
N GLY A 11 -12.39 -1.50 -15.69
CA GLY A 11 -11.23 -1.68 -16.56
C GLY A 11 -10.52 -0.37 -16.94
N GLN A 12 -11.22 0.77 -16.95
CA GLN A 12 -10.59 2.09 -17.13
C GLN A 12 -9.85 2.54 -15.88
N VAL A 13 -10.46 2.41 -14.70
CA VAL A 13 -9.82 2.76 -13.42
C VAL A 13 -8.55 1.96 -13.21
N ARG A 14 -8.58 0.65 -13.49
CA ARG A 14 -7.39 -0.20 -13.42
C ARG A 14 -6.23 0.38 -14.22
N ARG A 15 -6.48 0.76 -15.48
CA ARG A 15 -5.47 1.36 -16.37
C ARG A 15 -4.97 2.71 -15.86
N ILE A 16 -5.86 3.56 -15.34
CA ILE A 16 -5.51 4.86 -14.76
C ILE A 16 -4.60 4.68 -13.55
N ILE A 17 -4.93 3.78 -12.63
CA ILE A 17 -4.11 3.51 -11.44
C ILE A 17 -2.76 2.92 -11.85
N SER A 18 -2.72 1.96 -12.77
CA SER A 18 -1.45 1.43 -13.28
C SER A 18 -0.57 2.54 -13.88
N ALA A 19 -1.15 3.46 -14.65
CA ALA A 19 -0.41 4.58 -15.22
C ALA A 19 0.10 5.55 -14.13
N GLN A 20 -0.72 5.84 -13.12
CA GLN A 20 -0.34 6.70 -11.99
C GLN A 20 0.83 6.11 -11.19
N LEU A 21 0.80 4.80 -10.94
CA LEU A 21 1.87 4.12 -10.21
C LEU A 21 3.19 4.07 -10.99
N ARG A 22 3.14 3.89 -12.32
CA ARG A 22 4.35 4.02 -13.17
C ARG A 22 4.93 5.43 -13.10
N TYR A 23 4.06 6.44 -13.11
CA TYR A 23 4.49 7.84 -12.97
C TYR A 23 5.15 8.12 -11.61
N TRP A 24 4.77 7.39 -10.56
CA TRP A 24 5.42 7.45 -9.24
C TRP A 24 6.59 6.47 -9.07
N HIS A 25 6.99 5.76 -10.12
CA HIS A 25 8.03 4.73 -10.09
C HIS A 25 7.75 3.58 -9.10
N LEU A 26 6.46 3.20 -8.99
CA LEU A 26 5.96 2.13 -8.13
C LEU A 26 5.55 0.88 -8.94
N ASP A 27 6.29 0.56 -9.99
CA ASP A 27 6.02 -0.56 -10.90
C ASP A 27 5.73 -1.90 -10.19
N PRO A 28 6.48 -2.30 -9.14
CA PRO A 28 6.20 -3.56 -8.42
C PRO A 28 4.84 -3.62 -7.71
N LEU A 29 4.19 -2.48 -7.47
CA LEU A 29 2.89 -2.41 -6.79
C LEU A 29 1.70 -2.45 -7.75
N ILE A 30 1.93 -2.36 -9.07
CA ILE A 30 0.87 -2.20 -10.06
C ILE A 30 -0.13 -3.35 -9.99
N ASP A 31 0.33 -4.60 -9.99
CA ASP A 31 -0.55 -5.76 -10.04
C ASP A 31 -1.39 -5.89 -8.77
N HIS A 32 -0.78 -5.69 -7.60
CA HIS A 32 -1.48 -5.72 -6.31
C HIS A 32 -2.51 -4.58 -6.20
N ALA A 33 -2.15 -3.36 -6.60
CA ALA A 33 -3.07 -2.22 -6.57
C ALA A 33 -4.23 -2.39 -7.58
N ALA A 34 -3.93 -2.89 -8.77
CA ALA A 34 -4.90 -3.19 -9.82
C ALA A 34 -5.89 -4.28 -9.40
N LEU A 35 -5.41 -5.33 -8.73
CA LEU A 35 -6.26 -6.37 -8.14
C LEU A 35 -7.16 -5.75 -7.06
N GLY A 36 -6.57 -5.10 -6.05
CA GLY A 36 -7.31 -4.55 -4.92
C GLY A 36 -8.40 -3.55 -5.35
N VAL A 37 -8.10 -2.63 -6.26
CA VAL A 37 -9.10 -1.68 -6.75
C VAL A 37 -10.21 -2.38 -7.56
N THR A 38 -9.88 -3.43 -8.31
CA THR A 38 -10.87 -4.20 -9.06
C THR A 38 -11.84 -4.89 -8.12
N GLU A 39 -11.34 -5.49 -7.04
CA GLU A 39 -12.17 -6.14 -6.03
C GLU A 39 -13.03 -5.12 -5.26
N LEU A 40 -12.47 -3.97 -4.87
CA LEU A 40 -13.26 -2.90 -4.22
C LEU A 40 -14.38 -2.38 -5.12
N LEU A 41 -14.08 -2.06 -6.38
CA LEU A 41 -15.10 -1.57 -7.32
C LEU A 41 -16.11 -2.65 -7.68
N THR A 42 -15.71 -3.92 -7.73
CA THR A 42 -16.64 -5.04 -7.93
C THR A 42 -17.59 -5.18 -6.74
N ASN A 43 -17.11 -4.96 -5.51
CA ASN A 43 -17.96 -4.92 -4.32
C ASN A 43 -18.98 -3.77 -4.41
N VAL A 44 -18.56 -2.56 -4.79
CA VAL A 44 -19.49 -1.44 -5.03
C VAL A 44 -20.52 -1.81 -6.10
N HIS A 45 -20.07 -2.31 -7.24
CA HIS A 45 -20.94 -2.71 -8.35
C HIS A 45 -22.02 -3.71 -7.89
N ARG A 46 -21.63 -4.73 -7.14
CA ARG A 46 -22.53 -5.82 -6.73
C ARG A 46 -23.44 -5.44 -5.56
N HIS A 47 -22.96 -4.63 -4.62
CA HIS A 47 -23.60 -4.50 -3.31
C HIS A 47 -24.10 -3.10 -2.98
N ALA A 48 -23.49 -2.03 -3.51
CA ALA A 48 -23.89 -0.66 -3.15
C ALA A 48 -25.31 -0.35 -3.61
N GLN A 49 -26.10 0.26 -2.72
CA GLN A 49 -27.45 0.74 -2.98
C GLN A 49 -27.59 2.14 -2.34
N PRO A 50 -28.39 3.06 -2.93
CA PRO A 50 -29.26 2.85 -4.10
C PRO A 50 -28.54 2.90 -5.45
N ASP A 51 -27.36 3.52 -5.53
CA ASP A 51 -26.63 3.73 -6.77
C ASP A 51 -25.23 3.07 -6.74
N LYS A 52 -24.48 3.19 -7.85
CA LYS A 52 -23.11 2.68 -8.02
C LYS A 52 -22.08 3.81 -8.05
N ALA A 53 -22.47 5.01 -7.60
CA ALA A 53 -21.56 6.14 -7.54
C ALA A 53 -20.51 5.87 -6.47
N CYS A 54 -19.26 6.12 -6.82
CA CYS A 54 -18.15 5.98 -5.90
C CYS A 54 -17.01 6.91 -6.25
N THR A 55 -16.17 7.16 -5.26
CA THR A 55 -14.93 7.93 -5.40
C THR A 55 -13.76 7.02 -5.11
N VAL A 56 -12.82 6.91 -6.05
CA VAL A 56 -11.55 6.20 -5.87
C VAL A 56 -10.47 7.22 -5.57
N GLU A 57 -9.76 7.05 -4.47
CA GLU A 57 -8.61 7.86 -4.09
C GLU A 57 -7.38 6.99 -3.98
N VAL A 58 -6.26 7.51 -4.46
CA VAL A 58 -4.95 6.88 -4.38
C VAL A 58 -4.00 7.90 -3.77
N GLU A 59 -3.42 7.55 -2.63
CA GLU A 59 -2.54 8.41 -1.86
C GLU A 59 -1.21 7.69 -1.62
N LEU A 60 -0.11 8.39 -1.83
CA LEU A 60 1.23 7.91 -1.48
C LEU A 60 1.80 8.83 -0.40
N LEU A 61 1.78 8.35 0.84
CA LEU A 61 2.29 9.06 2.01
C LEU A 61 3.43 8.25 2.65
N LEU A 62 4.61 8.85 2.74
CA LEU A 62 5.84 8.17 3.17
C LEU A 62 6.08 6.90 2.33
N GLU A 63 6.16 5.74 2.99
CA GLU A 63 6.40 4.41 2.42
C GLU A 63 5.10 3.60 2.31
N ARG A 64 3.96 4.28 2.17
CA ARG A 64 2.65 3.63 2.14
C ARG A 64 1.80 4.15 1.01
N LEU A 65 1.42 3.25 0.12
CA LEU A 65 0.40 3.49 -0.89
C LEU A 65 -0.97 3.08 -0.32
N THR A 66 -1.90 4.03 -0.21
CA THR A 66 -3.27 3.77 0.21
C THR A 66 -4.20 3.92 -0.98
N VAL A 67 -5.04 2.91 -1.22
CA VAL A 67 -6.14 2.99 -2.18
C VAL A 67 -7.44 2.89 -1.41
N SER A 68 -8.33 3.86 -1.61
CA SER A 68 -9.64 3.89 -0.96
C SER A 68 -10.77 4.07 -1.96
N VAL A 69 -11.90 3.44 -1.67
CA VAL A 69 -13.14 3.56 -2.42
C VAL A 69 -14.25 3.97 -1.48
N HIS A 70 -14.88 5.09 -1.81
CA HIS A 70 -15.99 5.69 -1.07
C HIS A 70 -17.26 5.40 -1.85
N ASP A 71 -18.30 4.88 -1.20
CA ASP A 71 -19.63 4.70 -1.81
C ASP A 71 -20.72 5.21 -0.86
N HIS A 72 -21.94 5.39 -1.39
CA HIS A 72 -23.06 5.98 -0.64
C HIS A 72 -23.82 4.99 0.25
N ASP A 73 -23.41 3.74 0.31
CA ASP A 73 -24.08 2.69 1.07
C ASP A 73 -23.41 2.50 2.45
N PRO A 74 -24.10 2.80 3.57
CA PRO A 74 -23.51 2.73 4.90
C PRO A 74 -23.25 1.30 5.38
N ARG A 75 -23.74 0.27 4.67
CA ARG A 75 -23.57 -1.13 5.08
C ARG A 75 -22.12 -1.56 4.91
N LEU A 76 -21.44 -1.78 6.03
CA LEU A 76 -20.07 -2.27 6.03
C LEU A 76 -19.97 -3.65 5.38
N PRO A 77 -18.92 -3.91 4.58
CA PRO A 77 -18.77 -5.19 3.93
C PRO A 77 -18.42 -6.25 4.99
N THR A 78 -19.00 -7.43 4.86
CA THR A 78 -18.73 -8.57 5.74
C THR A 78 -17.68 -9.46 5.09
N VAL A 79 -16.60 -9.78 5.82
CA VAL A 79 -15.67 -10.83 5.39
C VAL A 79 -16.42 -12.14 5.46
N ARG A 80 -16.51 -12.83 4.32
CA ARG A 80 -17.10 -14.17 4.26
C ARG A 80 -16.00 -15.13 3.86
N GLU A 81 -15.91 -16.24 4.58
CA GLU A 81 -15.14 -17.37 4.08
C GLU A 81 -15.85 -17.91 2.84
N ALA A 82 -15.29 -17.60 1.67
CA ALA A 82 -15.75 -18.18 0.43
C ALA A 82 -15.34 -19.66 0.42
N GLY A 83 -16.31 -20.57 0.45
CA GLY A 83 -16.03 -22.00 0.25
C GLY A 83 -15.25 -22.26 -1.04
N ALA A 84 -14.59 -23.43 -1.13
CA ALA A 84 -13.69 -23.78 -2.24
C ALA A 84 -14.31 -23.63 -3.65
N PHE A 85 -15.63 -23.74 -3.77
CA PHE A 85 -16.39 -23.59 -5.03
C PHE A 85 -17.19 -22.28 -5.13
N SER A 86 -17.14 -21.41 -4.13
CA SER A 86 -17.85 -20.12 -4.18
C SER A 86 -17.17 -19.17 -5.16
N THR A 87 -17.92 -18.73 -6.16
CA THR A 87 -17.51 -17.69 -7.12
C THR A 87 -17.75 -16.27 -6.60
N SER A 88 -18.21 -16.12 -5.35
CA SER A 88 -18.50 -14.83 -4.71
C SER A 88 -17.94 -14.76 -3.29
N GLY A 89 -17.68 -13.54 -2.80
CA GLY A 89 -17.18 -13.32 -1.43
C GLY A 89 -15.66 -13.45 -1.26
N ARG A 90 -14.90 -13.73 -2.32
CA ARG A 90 -13.43 -13.79 -2.27
C ARG A 90 -12.75 -12.42 -2.27
N GLY A 91 -13.44 -11.36 -2.72
CA GLY A 91 -12.79 -10.07 -2.98
C GLY A 91 -12.08 -9.47 -1.76
N LEU A 92 -12.72 -9.48 -0.59
CA LEU A 92 -12.06 -9.00 0.64
C LEU A 92 -10.93 -9.92 1.11
N ALA A 93 -11.04 -11.24 0.89
CA ALA A 93 -9.97 -12.17 1.23
C ALA A 93 -8.75 -11.98 0.31
N LEU A 94 -8.97 -11.70 -0.98
CA LEU A 94 -7.91 -11.35 -1.92
C LEU A 94 -7.22 -10.05 -1.53
N ILE A 95 -8.00 -9.02 -1.19
CA ILE A 95 -7.45 -7.75 -0.67
C ILE A 95 -6.61 -8.01 0.57
N ALA A 96 -7.15 -8.76 1.54
CA ALA A 96 -6.44 -9.11 2.77
C ALA A 96 -5.12 -9.85 2.52
N ALA A 97 -5.08 -10.73 1.51
CA ALA A 97 -3.88 -11.49 1.17
C ALA A 97 -2.78 -10.67 0.49
N VAL A 98 -3.12 -9.60 -0.24
CA VAL A 98 -2.15 -8.78 -0.98
C VAL A 98 -1.80 -7.46 -0.30
N SER A 99 -2.59 -7.03 0.68
CA SER A 99 -2.40 -5.77 1.40
C SER A 99 -1.54 -5.93 2.64
N GLU A 100 -0.80 -4.88 3.02
CA GLU A 100 -0.18 -4.79 4.34
C GLU A 100 -1.25 -4.57 5.43
N SER A 101 -2.24 -3.72 5.14
CA SER A 101 -3.42 -3.54 5.97
C SER A 101 -4.61 -3.14 5.12
N TRP A 102 -5.82 -3.41 5.61
CA TRP A 102 -7.05 -3.02 4.94
C TRP A 102 -8.14 -2.80 5.98
N GLY A 103 -9.21 -2.10 5.59
CA GLY A 103 -10.32 -1.87 6.49
C GLY A 103 -11.53 -1.25 5.82
N ALA A 104 -12.59 -1.12 6.59
CA ALA A 104 -13.79 -0.39 6.21
C ALA A 104 -14.22 0.51 7.36
N ARG A 105 -14.55 1.76 7.06
CA ARG A 105 -15.04 2.74 8.04
C ARG A 105 -16.32 3.42 7.53
N PRO A 106 -17.32 3.63 8.39
CA PRO A 106 -18.47 4.45 8.04
C PRO A 106 -18.05 5.91 7.77
N ARG A 107 -18.75 6.59 6.87
CA ARG A 107 -18.62 8.03 6.63
C ARG A 107 -19.87 8.77 7.13
N GLY A 108 -20.22 8.55 8.39
CA GLY A 108 -21.51 8.95 8.95
C GLY A 108 -22.67 8.23 8.24
N GLY A 109 -23.85 8.87 8.20
CA GLY A 109 -25.03 8.33 7.51
C GLY A 109 -24.97 8.39 5.97
N ALA A 110 -23.88 8.93 5.39
CA ALA A 110 -23.77 9.23 3.97
C ALA A 110 -23.02 8.15 3.15
N GLY A 111 -22.61 7.05 3.78
CA GLY A 111 -21.93 5.96 3.10
C GLY A 111 -20.77 5.37 3.88
N LYS A 112 -19.82 4.76 3.17
CA LYS A 112 -18.64 4.12 3.75
C LYS A 112 -17.40 4.32 2.90
N VAL A 113 -16.25 4.05 3.51
CA VAL A 113 -14.96 3.97 2.84
C VAL A 113 -14.36 2.60 3.10
N VAL A 114 -14.00 1.89 2.04
CA VAL A 114 -13.23 0.65 2.11
C VAL A 114 -11.86 0.93 1.50
N TRP A 115 -10.81 0.49 2.17
CA TRP A 115 -9.44 0.84 1.80
C TRP A 115 -8.49 -0.33 2.01
N PHE A 116 -7.35 -0.27 1.32
CA PHE A 116 -6.19 -1.14 1.57
C PHE A 116 -4.90 -0.36 1.38
N THR A 117 -3.83 -0.85 1.98
CA THR A 117 -2.49 -0.29 1.88
C THR A 117 -1.51 -1.30 1.32
N LEU A 118 -0.52 -0.80 0.60
CA LEU A 118 0.63 -1.54 0.11
C LEU A 118 1.92 -0.86 0.60
N PRO A 119 2.94 -1.64 0.97
CA PRO A 119 4.23 -1.08 1.34
C PRO A 119 4.90 -0.51 0.09
N ALA A 120 5.23 0.77 0.11
CA ALA A 120 5.93 1.44 -0.97
C ALA A 120 7.42 1.60 -0.62
N PRO A 121 8.33 1.39 -1.58
CA PRO A 121 9.75 1.67 -1.35
C PRO A 121 9.96 3.13 -0.94
N PRO A 122 10.98 3.41 -0.10
CA PRO A 122 11.36 4.77 0.22
C PRO A 122 11.67 5.55 -1.05
N ARG A 123 11.14 6.79 -1.12
CA ARG A 123 11.39 7.70 -2.26
C ARG A 123 12.86 8.10 -2.39
N PHE A 124 13.63 7.98 -1.32
CA PHE A 124 15.07 8.12 -1.36
C PHE A 124 15.68 6.73 -1.50
N ALA A 125 16.19 6.43 -2.70
CA ALA A 125 17.07 5.30 -2.86
C ALA A 125 18.26 5.49 -1.91
N VAL A 126 18.48 4.53 -1.00
CA VAL A 126 19.80 4.39 -0.39
C VAL A 126 20.75 4.17 -1.58
N PRO A 127 21.71 5.08 -1.84
CA PRO A 127 22.66 4.84 -2.93
C PRO A 127 23.28 3.47 -2.70
N PRO A 128 23.46 2.66 -3.75
CA PRO A 128 24.15 1.38 -3.58
C PRO A 128 25.46 1.68 -2.84
N SER A 129 25.71 0.94 -1.76
CA SER A 129 27.00 0.99 -1.10
C SER A 129 28.02 0.54 -2.13
N HIS A 130 28.62 1.50 -2.84
CA HIS A 130 29.76 1.22 -3.69
C HIS A 130 30.79 0.59 -2.76
N PRO A 131 31.22 -0.67 -3.00
CA PRO A 131 32.38 -1.17 -2.30
C PRO A 131 33.50 -0.18 -2.62
N VAL A 132 33.99 0.52 -1.60
CA VAL A 132 35.18 1.36 -1.71
C VAL A 132 36.33 0.40 -1.96
N TYR A 133 36.53 0.01 -3.22
CA TYR A 133 37.69 -0.76 -3.65
C TYR A 133 38.83 0.25 -3.84
N GLY A 134 39.48 0.60 -2.74
CA GLY A 134 40.47 1.65 -2.72
C GLY A 134 40.99 2.02 -1.34
N ALA A 135 41.15 1.05 -0.44
CA ALA A 135 42.15 1.18 0.61
C ALA A 135 43.49 0.68 0.04
N THR A 136 44.06 1.42 -0.92
CA THR A 136 45.52 1.39 -1.11
C THR A 136 46.10 2.46 -0.20
N THR A 137 46.17 2.15 1.09
CA THR A 137 47.21 2.72 1.94
C THR A 137 48.48 1.89 1.71
N ASP A 138 49.04 2.02 0.51
CA ASP A 138 50.45 1.71 0.23
C ASP A 138 51.05 3.00 -0.31
N GLY A 139 51.25 3.94 0.60
CA GLY A 139 51.96 5.20 0.44
C GLY A 139 52.46 5.61 1.83
N PRO A 140 53.63 6.25 1.95
CA PRO A 140 54.34 6.34 3.21
C PRO A 140 53.70 7.41 4.08
N PHE A 141 52.71 7.03 4.88
CA PHE A 141 52.27 7.82 6.00
C PHE A 141 52.35 6.92 7.23
N GLU A 142 53.43 7.10 7.99
CA GLU A 142 53.61 6.41 9.27
C GLU A 142 52.43 6.73 10.21
N PRO A 143 51.97 5.75 11.00
CA PRO A 143 50.88 5.98 11.94
C PRO A 143 51.42 6.72 13.16
N ASP A 144 51.00 7.96 13.37
CA ASP A 144 51.24 8.64 14.64
C ASP A 144 50.26 8.06 15.68
N ALA A 145 50.81 7.29 16.61
CA ALA A 145 50.09 6.60 17.66
C ALA A 145 49.67 7.60 18.74
N ALA A 146 48.45 8.12 18.65
CA ALA A 146 47.84 8.89 19.74
C ALA A 146 46.36 8.53 19.94
N ALA A 147 46.15 7.66 20.92
CA ALA A 147 45.07 7.69 21.91
C ALA A 147 43.65 8.10 21.47
N TYR A 148 42.74 7.13 21.43
CA TYR A 148 41.35 7.36 21.80
C TYR A 148 40.90 6.35 22.87
N PRO A 149 40.43 6.80 24.05
CA PRO A 149 40.01 5.93 25.13
C PRO A 149 38.59 5.38 24.90
N ALA A 150 38.36 4.18 25.44
CA ALA A 150 37.08 3.48 25.43
C ALA A 150 35.98 4.24 26.20
N GLY A 151 34.76 4.27 25.65
CA GLY A 151 33.61 4.87 26.32
C GLY A 151 32.23 4.56 25.70
N ARG A 152 31.53 3.60 26.32
CA ARG A 152 30.06 3.48 26.53
C ARG A 152 29.03 3.51 25.36
N THR A 153 28.42 2.33 25.13
CA THR A 153 26.97 1.90 25.25
C THR A 153 25.83 2.83 24.74
N PRO A 154 24.68 2.36 24.18
CA PRO A 154 23.85 1.30 24.80
C PRO A 154 22.95 0.39 23.92
N SER A 155 22.43 -0.62 24.64
CA SER A 155 21.30 -1.55 24.43
C SER A 155 20.13 -1.07 23.57
N VAL A 156 19.65 -1.96 22.68
CA VAL A 156 18.41 -1.81 21.91
C VAL A 156 17.27 -2.47 22.68
N ALA A 157 16.32 -1.68 23.19
CA ALA A 157 15.05 -2.16 23.71
C ALA A 157 13.94 -1.92 22.67
N ARG A 158 13.25 -3.01 22.29
CA ARG A 158 12.02 -3.00 21.48
C ARG A 158 10.84 -2.55 22.35
N SER A 159 9.93 -1.74 21.82
CA SER A 159 8.54 -1.74 22.29
C SER A 159 7.55 -1.32 21.21
N MET A 160 6.43 -2.04 21.22
CA MET A 160 5.24 -1.92 20.38
C MET A 160 4.43 -0.67 20.73
N VAL A 161 3.64 -0.17 19.78
CA VAL A 161 2.54 0.77 20.04
C VAL A 161 1.25 0.19 19.47
N VAL A 162 0.25 0.04 20.35
CA VAL A 162 -1.15 -0.19 20.04
C VAL A 162 -1.87 1.14 20.27
N GLY A 163 -2.69 1.56 19.31
CA GLY A 163 -3.58 2.71 19.38
C GLY A 163 -4.52 2.71 18.20
#